data_AF-A0A7C8Z1Y8-F1
#
_entry.id   AF-A0A7C8Z1Y8-F1
#
_cell.length_a   1.000
_cell.length_b   1.000
_cell.length_c   1.000
_cell.angle_alpha   90.00
_cell.angle_beta   90.00
_cell.angle_gamma   90.00
#
_symmetry.space_group_name_H-M   'P 1'
#
loop_
_entity.id
_entity.type
_entity.pdbx_description
1 polymer ?
#
loop_
_entity_poly.entity_id
_entity_poly.type
_entity_poly.pdbx_seq_one_letter_code
_entity_poly.pdbx_strand_id
1 'polypeptide(L)'
;MEIKENSKRVASKCKYCDVVYKADPNKNGTKNLKNHFPKCSKNPDKQSKQTHAQLIFEKDQHSEGEARLKSWVLNPHEARESISKMIIIDELPFKFVENMGFRLMMYVCCQSLNMPD
;
A
#
# COMPACT_ATOMS: atom_id res chain seq x y z
N MET A 1 23.52 9.09 -0.02
CA MET A 1 24.47 8.93 -1.15
C MET A 1 25.84 9.04 -0.54
N GLU A 2 26.64 7.98 -0.57
CA GLU A 2 28.04 8.07 -0.12
C GLU A 2 28.91 8.06 -1.36
N ILE A 3 29.61 9.16 -1.60
CA ILE A 3 30.59 9.27 -2.69
C ILE A 3 31.95 9.07 -2.04
N LYS A 4 32.56 7.90 -2.24
CA LYS A 4 33.94 7.66 -1.82
C LYS A 4 34.86 8.01 -2.97
N GLU A 5 35.61 9.10 -2.81
CA GLU A 5 36.66 9.50 -3.76
C GLU A 5 37.90 8.66 -3.53
N ASN A 6 38.25 7.80 -4.48
CA ASN A 6 39.57 7.21 -4.58
C ASN A 6 39.89 6.94 -6.05
N SER A 7 40.49 7.93 -6.73
CA SER A 7 41.18 7.93 -8.04
C SER A 7 40.75 7.01 -9.21
N LYS A 8 39.61 6.31 -9.18
CA LYS A 8 39.20 5.31 -10.19
C LYS A 8 37.66 5.24 -10.24
N ARG A 9 37.08 5.53 -11.42
CA ARG A 9 35.68 5.32 -11.84
C ARG A 9 34.64 5.37 -10.70
N VAL A 10 33.98 6.52 -10.55
CA VAL A 10 32.89 6.70 -9.58
C VAL A 10 31.79 5.65 -9.85
N ALA A 11 31.32 5.00 -8.80
CA ALA A 11 30.22 4.06 -8.88
C ALA A 11 29.17 4.47 -7.86
N SER A 12 27.91 4.24 -8.19
CA SER A 12 26.77 4.48 -7.31
C SER A 12 26.14 3.14 -6.95
N LYS A 13 25.70 2.98 -5.71
CA LYS A 13 25.09 1.75 -5.21
C LYS A 13 23.66 2.04 -4.78
N CYS A 14 22.71 1.18 -5.16
CA CYS A 14 21.36 1.27 -4.63
C CYS A 14 21.34 0.85 -3.15
N LYS A 15 20.76 1.69 -2.28
CA LYS A 15 20.63 1.41 -0.84
C LYS A 15 19.76 0.18 -0.54
N TYR A 16 18.84 -0.15 -1.43
CA TYR A 16 17.82 -1.17 -1.16
C TYR A 16 18.15 -2.55 -1.73
N CYS A 17 18.78 -2.61 -2.90
CA CYS A 17 19.09 -3.87 -3.57
C CYS A 17 20.58 -4.12 -3.77
N ASP A 18 21.42 -3.22 -3.28
CA ASP A 18 22.88 -3.29 -3.33
C ASP A 18 23.49 -3.37 -4.73
N VAL A 19 22.67 -3.22 -5.79
CA VAL A 19 23.15 -3.21 -7.19
C VAL A 19 24.03 -1.98 -7.42
N VAL A 20 25.19 -2.22 -8.02
CA VAL A 20 26.20 -1.21 -8.33
C VAL A 20 26.04 -0.75 -9.78
N TYR A 21 25.94 0.56 -9.96
CA TYR A 21 25.83 1.25 -11.22
C TYR A 21 27.06 2.09 -11.48
N LYS A 22 27.58 2.05 -12.72
CA LYS A 22 28.63 2.97 -13.15
C LYS A 22 28.09 4.41 -13.08
N ALA A 23 28.85 5.30 -12.44
CA ALA A 23 28.52 6.70 -12.32
C ALA A 23 29.69 7.50 -12.91
N ASP A 24 29.49 8.10 -14.07
CA ASP A 24 30.49 9.00 -14.65
C ASP A 24 30.01 10.42 -14.40
N PRO A 25 30.76 11.26 -13.66
CA PRO A 25 30.32 12.63 -13.36
C PRO A 25 30.10 13.49 -14.61
N ASN A 26 30.74 13.16 -15.74
CA ASN A 26 30.64 13.90 -17.00
C ASN A 26 29.70 13.25 -18.01
N LYS A 27 29.49 11.92 -17.97
CA LYS A 27 28.71 11.18 -18.97
C LYS A 27 27.40 10.58 -18.46
N ASN A 28 27.39 10.06 -17.23
CA ASN A 28 26.33 9.14 -16.77
C ASN A 28 25.71 9.51 -15.42
N GLY A 29 26.11 10.63 -14.80
CA GLY A 29 25.52 11.27 -13.61
C GLY A 29 24.71 10.35 -12.69
N THR A 30 23.45 10.71 -12.45
CA THR A 30 22.49 9.95 -11.61
C THR A 30 21.45 9.17 -12.44
N LYS A 31 21.55 9.18 -13.77
CA LYS A 31 20.52 8.68 -14.71
C LYS A 31 20.21 7.20 -14.51
N ASN A 32 21.24 6.38 -14.27
CA ASN A 32 21.09 4.94 -14.02
C ASN A 32 20.30 4.66 -12.74
N LEU A 33 20.64 5.35 -11.65
CA LEU A 33 19.96 5.17 -10.37
C LEU A 33 18.54 5.72 -10.41
N LYS A 34 18.30 6.85 -11.10
CA LYS A 34 16.97 7.42 -11.32
C LYS A 34 16.04 6.46 -12.05
N ASN A 35 16.55 5.79 -13.09
CA ASN A 35 15.78 4.80 -13.84
C ASN A 35 15.54 3.49 -13.06
N HIS A 36 16.49 3.12 -12.19
CA HIS A 36 16.38 1.94 -11.35
C HIS A 36 15.39 2.12 -10.20
N PHE A 37 15.40 3.27 -9.52
CA PHE A 37 14.63 3.55 -8.31
C PHE A 37 13.14 3.12 -8.38
N PRO A 38 12.36 3.47 -9.41
CA PRO A 38 10.95 3.04 -9.50
C PRO A 38 10.77 1.54 -9.80
N LYS A 39 11.80 0.87 -10.35
CA LYS A 39 11.73 -0.55 -10.75
C LYS A 39 12.28 -1.50 -9.68
N CYS A 40 13.15 -1.00 -8.81
CA CYS A 40 13.81 -1.75 -7.75
C CYS A 40 12.81 -2.57 -6.94
N SER A 41 12.99 -3.89 -6.91
CA SER A 41 12.11 -4.84 -6.21
C SER A 41 12.14 -4.65 -4.69
N LYS A 42 13.27 -4.20 -4.15
CA LYS A 42 13.47 -3.94 -2.73
C LYS A 42 13.17 -2.50 -2.31
N ASN A 43 12.70 -1.65 -3.23
CA ASN A 43 12.30 -0.28 -2.88
C ASN A 43 11.00 -0.28 -2.07
N PRO A 44 10.99 0.19 -0.81
CA PRO A 44 9.78 0.22 0.02
C PRO A 44 8.63 1.04 -0.59
N ASP A 45 8.96 2.12 -1.31
CA ASP A 45 7.97 2.97 -1.99
C ASP A 45 7.25 2.27 -3.15
N LYS A 46 7.81 1.15 -3.64
CA LYS A 46 7.15 0.31 -4.63
C LYS A 46 6.12 -0.62 -3.98
N GLN A 47 6.39 -1.08 -2.76
CA GLN A 47 5.49 -1.96 -2.01
C GLN A 47 4.31 -1.18 -1.41
N SER A 48 4.52 0.07 -0.96
CA SER A 48 3.46 0.87 -0.35
C SER A 48 2.35 1.31 -1.31
N LYS A 49 2.62 1.31 -2.64
CA LYS A 49 1.65 1.75 -3.64
C LYS A 49 0.59 0.71 -4.01
N GLN A 50 0.73 -0.55 -3.59
CA GLN A 50 -0.17 -1.62 -4.04
C GLN A 50 -1.27 -1.98 -3.03
N THR A 51 -1.16 -1.54 -1.78
CA THR A 51 -2.18 -1.80 -0.75
C THR A 51 -2.28 -0.58 0.14
N HIS A 52 -3.41 0.12 0.09
CA HIS A 52 -3.77 1.15 1.07
C HIS A 52 -4.02 0.44 2.41
N ALA A 53 -2.95 0.12 3.12
CA ALA A 53 -3.03 -0.44 4.46
C ALA A 53 -3.43 0.68 5.43
N GLN A 54 -4.53 0.49 6.14
CA GLN A 54 -4.96 1.36 7.22
C GLN A 54 -4.33 0.85 8.53
N LEU A 55 -3.76 1.75 9.32
CA LEU A 55 -3.26 1.41 10.64
C LEU A 55 -4.44 1.41 11.61
N ILE A 56 -4.68 0.28 12.26
CA ILE A 56 -5.76 0.09 13.23
C ILE A 56 -5.16 -0.32 14.57
N PHE A 57 -5.70 0.22 15.66
CA PHE A 57 -5.38 -0.22 17.01
C PHE A 57 -6.20 -1.46 17.35
N GLU A 58 -5.54 -2.59 17.56
CA GLU A 58 -6.15 -3.81 18.08
C GLU A 58 -6.11 -3.73 19.61
N LYS A 59 -7.29 -3.73 20.24
CA LYS A 59 -7.40 -3.86 21.70
C LYS A 59 -7.20 -5.33 22.05
N ASP A 60 -6.15 -5.65 22.77
CA ASP A 60 -5.98 -6.98 23.33
C ASP A 60 -7.05 -7.17 24.42
N GLN A 61 -7.84 -8.24 24.34
CA GLN A 61 -8.89 -8.50 25.34
C GLN A 61 -8.29 -8.96 26.69
N HIS A 62 -6.99 -9.22 26.73
CA HIS A 62 -6.28 -9.80 27.87
C HIS A 62 -5.26 -8.87 28.55
N SER A 63 -4.95 -7.70 27.98
CA SER A 63 -4.06 -6.72 28.60
C SER A 63 -4.72 -5.35 28.63
N GLU A 64 -5.17 -4.94 29.81
CA GLU A 64 -5.55 -3.54 30.05
C GLU A 64 -4.31 -2.65 29.85
N GLY A 65 -4.20 -1.99 28.70
CA GLY A 65 -3.30 -0.85 28.50
C GLY A 65 -2.41 -0.86 27.26
N GLU A 66 -2.22 -1.99 26.57
CA GLU A 66 -1.34 -2.06 25.40
C GLU A 66 -2.12 -2.28 24.10
N ALA A 67 -2.47 -1.17 23.43
CA ALA A 67 -3.03 -1.22 22.10
C ALA A 67 -1.91 -1.50 21.08
N ARG A 68 -2.01 -2.62 20.35
CA ARG A 68 -1.04 -2.97 19.30
C ARG A 68 -1.46 -2.35 17.98
N LEU A 69 -0.52 -1.70 17.31
CA LEU A 69 -0.75 -1.14 15.98
C LEU A 69 -0.62 -2.24 14.93
N LYS A 70 -1.68 -2.45 14.15
CA LYS A 70 -1.70 -3.46 13.07
C LYS A 70 -1.99 -2.78 11.75
N SER A 71 -1.30 -3.25 10.71
CA SER A 71 -1.64 -2.95 9.33
C SER A 71 -2.86 -3.79 8.94
N TRP A 72 -3.98 -3.13 8.68
CA TRP A 72 -5.18 -3.76 8.14
C TRP A 72 -5.36 -3.39 6.68
N VAL A 73 -5.70 -4.37 5.86
CA VAL A 73 -6.04 -4.19 4.46
C VAL A 73 -7.47 -4.67 4.30
N LEU A 74 -8.31 -3.88 3.65
CA LEU A 74 -9.69 -4.30 3.35
C LEU A 74 -9.67 -5.62 2.59
N ASN A 75 -10.37 -6.63 3.11
CA ASN A 75 -10.67 -7.85 2.41
C ASN A 75 -12.02 -7.70 1.68
N PRO A 76 -12.05 -7.58 0.34
CA PRO A 76 -13.29 -7.37 -0.40
C PRO A 76 -14.31 -8.51 -0.22
N HIS A 77 -13.84 -9.74 0.02
CA HIS A 77 -14.71 -10.89 0.25
C HIS A 77 -15.47 -10.75 1.58
N GLU A 78 -14.75 -10.49 2.68
CA GLU A 78 -15.36 -10.28 4.00
C GLU A 78 -16.31 -9.08 4.03
N ALA A 79 -15.98 -8.02 3.30
CA ALA A 79 -16.84 -6.85 3.17
C ALA A 79 -18.16 -7.20 2.45
N ARG A 80 -18.09 -7.93 1.32
CA ARG A 80 -19.29 -8.40 0.60
C ARG A 80 -20.13 -9.35 1.43
N GLU A 81 -19.50 -10.25 2.19
CA GLU A 81 -20.19 -11.15 3.10
C GLU A 81 -20.92 -10.37 4.21
N SER A 82 -20.28 -9.35 4.78
CA SER A 82 -20.88 -8.48 5.80
C SER A 82 -22.07 -7.70 5.25
N ILE A 83 -21.96 -7.16 4.02
CA ILE A 83 -23.08 -6.49 3.34
C ILE A 83 -24.23 -7.48 3.08
N SER A 84 -23.92 -8.71 2.67
CA SER A 84 -24.93 -9.75 2.44
C SER A 84 -25.67 -10.11 3.73
N LYS A 85 -24.95 -10.23 4.85
CA LYS A 85 -25.55 -10.44 6.18
C LYS A 85 -26.46 -9.30 6.58
N MET A 86 -26.05 -8.05 6.37
CA MET A 86 -26.91 -6.88 6.63
C MET A 86 -28.22 -6.95 5.83
N ILE A 87 -28.17 -7.26 4.53
CA ILE A 87 -29.37 -7.40 3.70
C ILE A 87 -30.31 -8.47 4.26
N ILE A 88 -29.77 -9.63 4.67
CA ILE A 88 -30.56 -10.74 5.19
C ILE A 88 -31.15 -10.42 6.57
N ILE A 89 -30.34 -9.89 7.50
CA ILE A 89 -30.74 -9.63 8.88
C ILE A 89 -31.77 -8.50 8.95
N ASP A 90 -31.56 -7.43 8.19
CA ASP A 90 -32.43 -6.25 8.20
C ASP A 90 -33.56 -6.35 7.16
N GLU A 91 -33.70 -7.51 6.50
CA GLU A 91 -34.68 -7.81 5.46
C GLU A 91 -34.76 -6.74 4.36
N LEU A 92 -33.61 -6.21 3.95
CA LEU A 92 -33.54 -5.16 2.95
C LEU A 92 -33.73 -5.75 1.54
N PRO A 93 -34.33 -4.99 0.60
CA PRO A 93 -34.33 -5.38 -0.81
C PRO A 93 -32.90 -5.56 -1.33
N PHE A 94 -32.63 -6.57 -2.16
CA PHE A 94 -31.30 -6.77 -2.77
C PHE A 94 -30.80 -5.54 -3.54
N LYS A 95 -31.72 -4.77 -4.15
CA LYS A 95 -31.41 -3.49 -4.81
C LYS A 95 -30.86 -2.41 -3.87
N PHE A 96 -30.87 -2.61 -2.55
CA PHE A 96 -30.43 -1.63 -1.58
C PHE A 96 -28.98 -1.17 -1.82
N VAL A 97 -28.11 -2.09 -2.24
CA VAL A 97 -26.70 -1.78 -2.52
C VAL A 97 -26.49 -0.94 -3.78
N GLU A 98 -27.49 -0.84 -4.65
CA GLU A 98 -27.47 -0.01 -5.84
C GLU A 98 -27.92 1.43 -5.55
N ASN A 99 -28.58 1.66 -4.41
CA ASN A 99 -29.09 2.97 -4.05
C ASN A 99 -27.96 3.99 -3.92
N MET A 100 -28.21 5.21 -4.42
CA MET A 100 -27.23 6.30 -4.42
C MET A 100 -26.69 6.61 -3.02
N GLY A 101 -27.55 6.61 -2.00
CA GLY A 101 -27.14 6.85 -0.61
C GLY A 101 -26.16 5.80 -0.09
N PHE A 102 -26.40 4.52 -0.39
CA PHE A 102 -25.49 3.44 -0.01
C PHE A 102 -24.15 3.56 -0.74
N ARG A 103 -24.19 3.81 -2.06
CA ARG A 103 -22.96 3.99 -2.87
C ARG A 103 -22.12 5.18 -2.38
N LEU A 104 -22.75 6.30 -2.01
CA LEU A 104 -22.05 7.47 -1.45
C LEU A 104 -21.38 7.14 -0.11
N MET A 105 -22.08 6.43 0.78
CA MET A 105 -21.53 5.98 2.05
C MET A 105 -20.33 5.04 1.84
N MET A 106 -20.47 4.05 0.95
CA MET A 106 -19.39 3.11 0.64
C MET A 106 -18.18 3.79 -0.01
N TYR A 107 -18.37 4.82 -0.83
CA TYR A 107 -17.27 5.60 -1.41
C TYR A 107 -16.45 6.32 -0.32
N VAL A 108 -17.09 6.78 0.76
CA VAL A 108 -16.39 7.41 1.89
C VAL A 108 -15.71 6.37 2.77
N CYS A 109 -16.38 5.27 3.09
CA CYS A 109 -15.88 4.28 4.04
C CYS A 109 -14.88 3.28 3.43
N CYS A 110 -15.06 2.90 2.17
CA CYS A 110 -14.29 1.84 1.50
C CYS A 110 -14.10 2.13 0.01
N GLN A 111 -13.20 3.05 -0.33
CA GLN A 111 -12.89 3.42 -1.72
C GLN A 111 -12.43 2.25 -2.61
N SER A 112 -11.85 1.21 -2.02
CA SER A 112 -11.36 0.03 -2.73
C SER A 112 -12.41 -1.07 -2.93
N LEU A 113 -13.62 -0.93 -2.38
CA LEU A 113 -14.68 -1.93 -2.55
C LEU A 113 -15.47 -1.66 -3.85
N ASN A 114 -15.14 -2.40 -4.90
CA ASN A 114 -15.99 -2.45 -6.09
C ASN A 114 -17.19 -3.36 -5.82
N MET A 115 -18.40 -2.79 -5.85
CA MET A 115 -19.64 -3.58 -5.89
C MET A 115 -19.83 -4.13 -7.31
N PRO A 116 -20.27 -5.39 -7.46
CA PRO A 116 -20.67 -5.89 -8.77
C PRO A 116 -21.86 -5.08 -9.29
N ASP A 117 -21.82 -4.77 -10.59
CA ASP A 117 -22.95 -4.18 -11.32
C ASP A 117 -24.12 -5.16 -11.45
#